data_AF-A0A3E1E1C6-F1
#
_entry.id   AF-A0A3E1E1C6-F1
#
_cell.length_a   1.000
_cell.length_b   1.000
_cell.length_c   1.000
_cell.angle_alpha   90.00
_cell.angle_beta   90.00
_cell.angle_gamma   90.00
#
_symmetry.space_group_name_H-M   'P 1'
#
loop_
_entity.id
_entity.type
_entity.pdbx_description
1 polymer ?
#
loop_
_entity_poly.entity_id
_entity_poly.type
_entity_poly.pdbx_seq_one_letter_code
_entity_poly.pdbx_strand_id
1 'polypeptide(L)'
;MSAPISNVRPPPDSLLTAIADYALSAPITSAEALDTARWCLADTLACGILALAYPACTKLLGPVVPGTTILHGARVPGTPYELDPVQAAFNLGTIVRWLDFNDTWLAAEWGHPSDNLGAILSVADWLSRQQATGAEPAAFQSKIAIRDSKITMRDVLVAMVKAHEIQGILALDNSFNRVGLDHVLLVRVASTAVVTAMLGGSREQVINALSQAWLDGSALRTYRHAPNTGSRKSWA
;
A
#
# COMPACT_ATOMS: atom_id res chain seq x y z
N MET A 1 42.70 -9.34 -10.49
CA MET A 1 42.32 -9.93 -9.19
C MET A 1 41.20 -9.09 -8.63
N SER A 2 40.00 -9.63 -8.48
CA SER A 2 38.90 -8.93 -7.79
C SER A 2 39.32 -8.66 -6.35
N ALA A 3 39.07 -7.45 -5.85
CA ALA A 3 39.32 -7.11 -4.46
C ALA A 3 38.59 -8.09 -3.52
N PRO A 4 39.14 -8.41 -2.34
CA PRO A 4 38.47 -9.28 -1.38
C PRO A 4 37.11 -8.68 -0.99
N ILE A 5 36.06 -9.50 -1.05
CA ILE A 5 34.72 -9.10 -0.63
C ILE A 5 34.74 -8.97 0.91
N SER A 6 34.41 -7.78 1.41
CA SER A 6 34.27 -7.56 2.85
C SER A 6 33.01 -8.23 3.38
N ASN A 7 33.13 -8.98 4.49
CA ASN A 7 31.99 -9.56 5.21
C ASN A 7 31.38 -8.62 6.26
N VAL A 8 31.85 -7.36 6.33
CA VAL A 8 31.28 -6.35 7.22
C VAL A 8 29.98 -5.85 6.60
N ARG A 9 28.86 -5.97 7.34
CA ARG A 9 27.54 -5.49 6.88
C ARG A 9 27.60 -3.97 6.64
N PRO A 10 27.35 -3.48 5.41
CA PRO A 10 27.32 -2.05 5.16
C PRO A 10 26.12 -1.40 5.85
N PRO A 11 26.16 -0.07 6.10
CA PRO A 11 24.99 0.67 6.52
C PRO A 11 23.87 0.59 5.46
N PRO A 12 22.59 0.75 5.84
CA PRO A 12 21.50 0.83 4.87
C PRO A 12 21.66 2.01 3.91
N ASP A 13 21.18 1.85 2.68
CA ASP A 13 21.20 2.92 1.67
C ASP A 13 20.45 4.16 2.15
N SER A 14 20.97 5.35 1.80
CA SER A 14 20.43 6.64 2.23
C SER A 14 18.99 6.88 1.79
N LEU A 15 18.57 6.30 0.66
CA LEU A 15 17.18 6.36 0.22
C LEU A 15 16.24 5.66 1.19
N LEU A 16 16.62 4.48 1.68
CA LEU A 16 15.80 3.69 2.61
C LEU A 16 15.66 4.40 3.95
N THR A 17 16.75 5.00 4.44
CA THR A 17 16.73 5.76 5.69
C THR A 17 15.86 7.02 5.56
N ALA A 18 15.96 7.76 4.45
CA ALA A 18 15.15 8.95 4.20
C ALA A 18 13.65 8.64 4.13
N ILE A 19 13.26 7.57 3.42
CA ILE A 19 11.86 7.14 3.35
C ILE A 19 11.35 6.71 4.73
N ALA A 20 12.15 5.95 5.50
CA ALA A 20 11.77 5.51 6.84
C ALA A 20 11.57 6.68 7.81
N ASP A 21 12.49 7.65 7.79
CA ASP A 21 12.41 8.85 8.63
C ASP A 21 11.18 9.70 8.28
N TYR A 22 10.88 9.84 6.99
CA TYR A 22 9.68 10.52 6.51
C TYR A 22 8.40 9.79 6.95
N ALA A 23 8.32 8.47 6.73
CA ALA A 23 7.16 7.65 7.08
C ALA A 23 6.83 7.73 8.59
N LEU A 24 7.85 7.68 9.45
CA LEU A 24 7.69 7.70 10.90
C LEU A 24 7.42 9.09 11.46
N SER A 25 8.22 10.08 11.08
CA SER A 25 8.39 11.29 11.88
C SER A 25 7.94 12.57 11.20
N ALA A 26 7.80 12.59 9.87
CA ALA A 26 7.41 13.82 9.17
C ALA A 26 5.98 14.24 9.54
N PRO A 27 5.77 15.46 10.08
CA PRO A 27 4.43 15.97 10.32
C PRO A 27 3.79 16.45 9.03
N ILE A 28 2.50 16.16 8.83
CA ILE A 28 1.71 16.71 7.74
C ILE A 28 0.94 17.92 8.27
N THR A 29 1.42 19.12 7.96
CA THR A 29 0.88 20.39 8.47
C THR A 29 0.05 21.16 7.45
N SER A 30 0.11 20.79 6.16
CA SER A 30 -0.68 21.44 5.11
C SER A 30 -2.16 21.07 5.22
N ALA A 31 -3.00 22.07 5.48
CA ALA A 31 -4.45 21.92 5.51
C ALA A 31 -5.01 21.51 4.14
N GLU A 32 -4.43 22.06 3.06
CA GLU A 32 -4.79 21.71 1.68
C GLU A 32 -4.46 20.25 1.38
N ALA A 33 -3.29 19.75 1.79
CA ALA A 33 -2.93 18.35 1.58
C ALA A 33 -3.93 17.39 2.27
N LEU A 34 -4.37 17.73 3.48
CA LEU A 34 -5.35 16.92 4.22
C LEU A 34 -6.76 17.02 3.62
N ASP A 35 -7.18 18.20 3.14
CA ASP A 35 -8.49 18.34 2.48
C ASP A 35 -8.52 17.62 1.12
N THR A 36 -7.45 17.73 0.34
CA THR A 36 -7.29 16.99 -0.92
C THR A 36 -7.24 15.49 -0.66
N ALA A 37 -6.53 15.02 0.37
CA ALA A 37 -6.54 13.61 0.75
C ALA A 37 -7.95 13.13 1.13
N ARG A 38 -8.77 13.97 1.77
CA ARG A 38 -10.17 13.66 2.08
C ARG A 38 -11.01 13.49 0.81
N TRP A 39 -10.81 14.34 -0.20
CA TRP A 39 -11.47 14.17 -1.50
C TRP A 39 -10.97 12.96 -2.26
N CYS A 40 -9.65 12.72 -2.28
CA CYS A 40 -9.03 11.54 -2.88
C CYS A 40 -9.59 10.26 -2.25
N LEU A 41 -9.74 10.20 -0.92
CA LEU A 41 -10.36 9.06 -0.23
C LEU A 41 -11.80 8.81 -0.73
N ALA A 42 -12.61 9.85 -0.82
CA ALA A 42 -14.00 9.73 -1.25
C ALA A 42 -14.11 9.26 -2.70
N ASP A 43 -13.30 9.85 -3.60
CA ASP A 43 -13.23 9.51 -5.02
C ASP A 43 -12.76 8.06 -5.24
N THR A 44 -11.68 7.67 -4.56
CA THR A 44 -11.09 6.33 -4.65
C THR A 44 -12.10 5.26 -4.20
N LEU A 45 -12.80 5.50 -3.09
CA LEU A 45 -13.86 4.59 -2.63
C LEU A 45 -15.05 4.55 -3.60
N ALA A 46 -15.44 5.67 -4.21
CA ALA A 46 -16.51 5.70 -5.21
C ALA A 46 -16.14 4.88 -6.45
N CYS A 47 -14.90 4.98 -6.94
CA CYS A 47 -14.36 4.13 -7.99
C CYS A 47 -14.46 2.64 -7.61
N GLY A 48 -14.08 2.31 -6.37
CA GLY A 48 -14.20 0.96 -5.82
C GLY A 48 -15.63 0.42 -5.81
N ILE A 49 -16.59 1.19 -5.33
CA ILE A 49 -18.00 0.78 -5.31
C ILE A 49 -18.54 0.59 -6.74
N LEU A 50 -18.16 1.45 -7.69
CA LEU A 50 -18.56 1.30 -9.09
C LEU A 50 -17.99 0.02 -9.72
N ALA A 51 -16.76 -0.37 -9.39
CA ALA A 51 -16.12 -1.58 -9.90
C ALA A 51 -16.86 -2.87 -9.50
N LEU A 52 -17.62 -2.86 -8.39
CA LEU A 52 -18.41 -4.00 -7.94
C LEU A 52 -19.54 -4.40 -8.91
N ALA A 53 -19.92 -3.52 -9.85
CA ALA A 53 -20.87 -3.84 -10.91
C ALA A 53 -20.27 -4.72 -12.03
N TYR A 54 -18.96 -5.02 -12.01
CA TYR A 54 -18.26 -5.71 -13.08
C TYR A 54 -17.84 -7.13 -12.66
N PRO A 55 -18.46 -8.20 -13.21
CA PRO A 55 -18.10 -9.59 -12.87
C PRO A 55 -16.63 -9.95 -13.10
N ALA A 56 -15.96 -9.28 -14.04
CA ALA A 56 -14.54 -9.45 -14.28
C ALA A 56 -13.68 -9.01 -13.08
N CYS A 57 -14.14 -8.02 -12.31
CA CYS A 57 -13.56 -7.56 -11.05
C CYS A 57 -13.94 -8.51 -9.92
N THR A 58 -15.24 -8.70 -9.71
CA THR A 58 -15.76 -9.36 -8.51
C THR A 58 -15.38 -10.84 -8.41
N LYS A 59 -15.08 -11.50 -9.54
CA LYS A 59 -14.54 -12.88 -9.54
C LYS A 59 -13.16 -13.02 -8.88
N LEU A 60 -12.44 -11.93 -8.66
CA LEU A 60 -11.12 -11.90 -8.00
C LEU A 60 -11.23 -11.53 -6.51
N LEU A 61 -12.42 -11.18 -6.04
CA LEU A 61 -12.65 -10.73 -4.66
C LEU A 61 -12.99 -11.91 -3.74
N GLY A 62 -12.97 -11.62 -2.44
CA GLY A 62 -13.23 -12.56 -1.37
C GLY A 62 -11.97 -13.22 -0.81
N PRO A 63 -12.16 -14.22 0.09
CA PRO A 63 -11.07 -15.03 0.60
C PRO A 63 -10.50 -15.94 -0.49
N VAL A 64 -9.23 -16.31 -0.35
CA VAL A 64 -8.59 -17.31 -1.24
C VAL A 64 -9.35 -18.64 -1.21
N VAL A 65 -9.87 -19.03 -0.04
CA VAL A 65 -10.73 -20.21 0.14
C VAL A 65 -12.15 -19.75 0.50
N PRO A 66 -13.15 -19.98 -0.37
CA PRO A 66 -14.54 -19.61 -0.08
C PRO A 66 -15.04 -20.19 1.25
N GLY A 67 -15.79 -19.40 2.00
CA GLY A 67 -16.28 -19.75 3.34
C GLY A 67 -15.35 -19.36 4.48
N THR A 68 -14.10 -18.97 4.20
CA THR A 68 -13.23 -18.38 5.21
C THR A 68 -13.70 -16.98 5.59
N THR A 69 -13.83 -16.74 6.89
CA THR A 69 -13.98 -15.42 7.50
C THR A 69 -12.94 -15.27 8.59
N ILE A 70 -12.36 -14.09 8.72
CA ILE A 70 -11.43 -13.78 9.81
C ILE A 70 -12.19 -13.03 10.89
N LEU A 71 -12.21 -13.59 12.09
CA LEU A 71 -12.80 -12.92 13.24
C LEU A 71 -12.05 -11.61 13.51
N HIS A 72 -12.77 -10.49 13.52
CA HIS A 72 -12.20 -9.14 13.67
C HIS A 72 -11.24 -8.75 12.53
N GLY A 73 -11.41 -9.38 11.36
CA GLY A 73 -10.68 -9.07 10.15
C GLY A 73 -11.01 -7.69 9.57
N ALA A 74 -10.20 -7.26 8.60
CA ALA A 74 -10.46 -6.07 7.80
C ALA A 74 -11.64 -6.31 6.86
N ARG A 75 -12.54 -5.33 6.77
CA ARG A 75 -13.66 -5.36 5.82
C ARG A 75 -13.28 -4.77 4.46
N VAL A 76 -13.95 -5.27 3.43
CA VAL A 76 -13.87 -4.71 2.08
C VAL A 76 -15.16 -3.90 1.79
N PRO A 77 -15.07 -2.58 1.59
CA PRO A 77 -16.22 -1.71 1.33
C PRO A 77 -17.14 -2.22 0.21
N GLY A 78 -18.46 -2.15 0.43
CA GLY A 78 -19.46 -2.60 -0.53
C GLY A 78 -19.65 -4.12 -0.63
N THR A 79 -18.96 -4.90 0.20
CA THR A 79 -19.04 -6.38 0.22
C THR A 79 -19.31 -6.92 1.61
N PRO A 80 -19.71 -8.20 1.77
CA PRO A 80 -19.83 -8.84 3.07
C PRO A 80 -18.50 -9.40 3.60
N TYR A 81 -17.37 -9.18 2.93
CA TYR A 81 -16.12 -9.85 3.26
C TYR A 81 -15.44 -9.25 4.51
N GLU A 82 -15.01 -10.14 5.41
CA GLU A 82 -14.15 -9.85 6.55
C GLU A 82 -12.93 -10.78 6.49
N LEU A 83 -11.77 -10.22 6.17
CA LEU A 83 -10.58 -10.94 5.71
C LEU A 83 -9.35 -10.56 6.55
N ASP A 84 -8.25 -11.30 6.39
CA ASP A 84 -6.97 -10.85 6.91
C ASP A 84 -6.53 -9.56 6.19
N PRO A 85 -5.68 -8.71 6.80
CA PRO A 85 -5.33 -7.41 6.22
C PRO A 85 -4.62 -7.51 4.87
N VAL A 86 -3.97 -8.64 4.54
CA VAL A 86 -3.30 -8.83 3.25
C VAL A 86 -4.33 -9.08 2.16
N GLN A 87 -5.24 -10.03 2.36
CA GLN A 87 -6.29 -10.32 1.39
C GLN A 87 -7.29 -9.16 1.25
N ALA A 88 -7.61 -8.47 2.34
CA ALA A 88 -8.43 -7.25 2.30
C ALA A 88 -7.74 -6.14 1.50
N ALA A 89 -6.42 -5.94 1.66
CA ALA A 89 -5.68 -4.95 0.89
C ALA A 89 -5.69 -5.25 -0.60
N PHE A 90 -5.52 -6.53 -0.99
CA PHE A 90 -5.65 -6.96 -2.38
C PHE A 90 -7.06 -6.69 -2.93
N ASN A 91 -8.10 -7.03 -2.18
CA ASN A 91 -9.49 -6.80 -2.57
C ASN A 91 -9.79 -5.31 -2.77
N LEU A 92 -9.39 -4.48 -1.81
CA LEU A 92 -9.62 -3.05 -1.87
C LEU A 92 -8.79 -2.39 -2.98
N GLY A 93 -7.50 -2.71 -3.10
CA GLY A 93 -6.64 -2.24 -4.20
C GLY A 93 -7.19 -2.62 -5.57
N THR A 94 -7.70 -3.85 -5.71
CA THR A 94 -8.35 -4.32 -6.94
C THR A 94 -9.55 -3.46 -7.32
N ILE A 95 -10.49 -3.24 -6.39
CA ILE A 95 -11.72 -2.51 -6.75
C ILE A 95 -11.45 -1.04 -7.06
N VAL A 96 -10.56 -0.37 -6.32
CA VAL A 96 -10.34 1.07 -6.49
C VAL A 96 -9.64 1.40 -7.80
N ARG A 97 -8.77 0.51 -8.27
CA ARG A 97 -8.01 0.69 -9.52
C ARG A 97 -8.73 0.16 -10.75
N TRP A 98 -9.73 -0.73 -10.57
CA TRP A 98 -10.25 -1.60 -11.63
C TRP A 98 -10.59 -0.88 -12.94
N LEU A 99 -11.31 0.23 -12.82
CA LEU A 99 -11.91 0.98 -13.92
C LEU A 99 -11.03 2.10 -14.47
N ASP A 100 -9.84 2.32 -13.91
CA ASP A 100 -8.93 3.38 -14.38
C ASP A 100 -9.50 4.80 -14.22
N PHE A 101 -10.30 5.02 -13.18
CA PHE A 101 -10.97 6.30 -12.87
C PHE A 101 -10.45 6.98 -11.59
N ASN A 102 -9.66 6.28 -10.79
CA ASN A 102 -9.04 6.85 -9.61
C ASN A 102 -7.96 7.88 -9.99
N ASP A 103 -7.41 8.55 -8.97
CA ASP A 103 -6.46 9.64 -9.14
C ASP A 103 -5.24 9.30 -10.02
N THR A 104 -4.48 10.32 -10.43
CA THR A 104 -3.32 10.11 -11.30
C THR A 104 -2.20 11.09 -10.96
N TRP A 105 -0.97 10.58 -10.99
CA TRP A 105 0.26 11.35 -10.92
C TRP A 105 1.08 11.13 -12.20
N LEU A 106 1.28 12.18 -12.98
CA LEU A 106 2.03 12.15 -14.24
C LEU A 106 3.41 12.76 -14.03
N ALA A 107 4.44 11.92 -14.13
CA ALA A 107 5.85 12.32 -14.01
C ALA A 107 6.74 11.51 -14.99
N ALA A 108 8.04 11.36 -14.73
CA ALA A 108 8.90 10.46 -15.51
C ALA A 108 8.39 9.01 -15.47
N GLU A 109 7.82 8.60 -14.34
CA GLU A 109 6.94 7.44 -14.25
C GLU A 109 5.49 7.89 -14.01
N TRP A 110 4.54 7.22 -14.67
CA TRP A 110 3.11 7.45 -14.44
C TRP A 110 2.60 6.47 -13.38
N GLY A 111 1.69 6.91 -12.53
CA GLY A 111 1.04 6.02 -11.57
C GLY A 111 -0.21 6.62 -10.94
N HIS A 112 -0.84 5.82 -10.07
CA HIS A 112 -2.06 6.16 -9.34
C HIS A 112 -1.79 6.00 -7.84
N PRO A 113 -1.38 7.06 -7.12
CA PRO A 113 -0.97 6.91 -5.74
C PRO A 113 -2.11 6.52 -4.79
N SER A 114 -3.37 6.74 -5.17
CA SER A 114 -4.54 6.22 -4.46
C SER A 114 -4.58 4.69 -4.35
N ASP A 115 -3.84 3.95 -5.17
CA ASP A 115 -3.74 2.48 -5.11
C ASP A 115 -3.21 2.01 -3.74
N ASN A 116 -2.41 2.83 -3.06
CA ASN A 116 -1.92 2.54 -1.69
C ASN A 116 -3.04 2.49 -0.64
N LEU A 117 -4.23 3.03 -0.94
CA LEU A 117 -5.38 2.99 -0.03
C LEU A 117 -5.76 1.56 0.35
N GLY A 118 -5.55 0.59 -0.55
CA GLY A 118 -5.77 -0.83 -0.27
C GLY A 118 -5.08 -1.26 1.02
N ALA A 119 -3.76 -1.08 1.07
CA ALA A 119 -2.97 -1.47 2.23
C ALA A 119 -3.27 -0.60 3.47
N ILE A 120 -3.38 0.72 3.28
CA ILE A 120 -3.59 1.68 4.37
C ILE A 120 -4.92 1.43 5.09
N LEU A 121 -6.04 1.37 4.36
CA LEU A 121 -7.37 1.28 4.96
C LEU A 121 -7.61 -0.12 5.55
N SER A 122 -7.16 -1.18 4.89
CA SER A 122 -7.31 -2.55 5.41
C SER A 122 -6.54 -2.75 6.71
N VAL A 123 -5.31 -2.25 6.81
CA VAL A 123 -4.54 -2.32 8.06
C VAL A 123 -5.15 -1.43 9.14
N ALA A 124 -5.62 -0.23 8.79
CA ALA A 124 -6.29 0.66 9.75
C ALA A 124 -7.57 0.05 10.33
N ASP A 125 -8.45 -0.53 9.50
CA ASP A 125 -9.69 -1.18 9.95
C ASP A 125 -9.38 -2.40 10.82
N TRP A 126 -8.44 -3.27 10.38
CA TRP A 126 -8.03 -4.43 11.17
C TRP A 126 -7.48 -4.04 12.54
N LEU A 127 -6.50 -3.12 12.61
CA LEU A 127 -5.93 -2.67 13.89
C LEU A 127 -6.99 -2.05 14.80
N SER A 128 -7.89 -1.22 14.24
CA SER A 128 -8.97 -0.59 14.99
C SER A 128 -9.94 -1.62 15.58
N ARG A 129 -10.25 -2.67 14.82
CA ARG A 129 -11.11 -3.78 15.25
C ARG A 129 -10.47 -4.60 16.37
N GLN A 130 -9.20 -4.95 16.24
CA GLN A 130 -8.44 -5.64 17.28
C GLN A 130 -8.37 -4.80 18.58
N GLN A 131 -8.10 -3.49 18.45
CA GLN A 131 -8.07 -2.59 19.60
C GLN A 131 -9.43 -2.48 20.30
N ALA A 132 -10.54 -2.52 19.54
CA ALA A 132 -11.89 -2.47 20.09
C ALA A 132 -12.25 -3.71 20.93
N THR A 133 -11.60 -4.86 20.70
CA THR A 133 -11.79 -6.06 21.51
C THR A 133 -10.84 -6.16 22.70
N GLY A 134 -9.87 -5.23 22.81
CA GLY A 134 -8.78 -5.30 23.78
C GLY A 134 -7.77 -6.42 23.50
N ALA A 135 -7.80 -7.01 22.30
CA ALA A 135 -6.85 -8.03 21.90
C ALA A 135 -5.56 -7.40 21.36
N GLU A 136 -4.42 -8.02 21.68
CA GLU A 136 -3.15 -7.67 21.03
C GLU A 136 -3.13 -8.28 19.62
N PRO A 137 -3.04 -7.49 18.54
CA PRO A 137 -2.88 -8.00 17.20
C PRO A 137 -1.54 -8.74 17.10
N ALA A 138 -1.56 -9.82 16.34
CA ALA A 138 -0.37 -10.59 16.02
C ALA A 138 -0.36 -10.89 14.52
N ALA A 139 0.84 -10.94 13.94
CA ALA A 139 1.08 -11.55 12.64
C ALA A 139 1.92 -12.80 12.88
N PHE A 140 1.46 -13.94 12.37
CA PHE A 140 2.04 -15.25 12.69
C PHE A 140 2.06 -15.50 14.21
N GLN A 141 3.24 -15.67 14.80
CA GLN A 141 3.45 -15.83 16.24
C GLN A 141 4.08 -14.58 16.88
N SER A 142 4.11 -13.45 16.16
CA SER A 142 4.73 -12.21 16.62
C SER A 142 3.68 -11.17 16.94
N LYS A 143 3.71 -10.65 18.16
CA LYS A 143 2.86 -9.55 18.61
C LYS A 143 3.22 -8.27 17.87
N ILE A 144 2.21 -7.47 17.55
CA ILE A 144 2.37 -6.16 16.93
C ILE A 144 2.12 -5.11 18.00
N ALA A 145 3.06 -4.17 18.15
CA ALA A 145 2.94 -3.07 19.08
C ALA A 145 1.82 -2.14 18.60
N ILE A 146 0.70 -2.10 19.33
CA ILE A 146 -0.37 -1.13 19.05
C ILE A 146 0.04 0.21 19.61
N ARG A 147 -0.31 1.28 18.90
CA ARG A 147 -0.35 2.63 19.49
C ARG A 147 -1.39 2.66 20.62
N ASP A 148 -1.07 3.34 21.71
CA ASP A 148 -2.02 3.55 22.81
C ASP A 148 -3.26 4.35 22.35
N SER A 149 -3.07 5.26 21.39
CA SER A 149 -4.15 6.05 20.82
C SER A 149 -4.97 5.25 19.81
N LYS A 150 -6.29 5.50 19.80
CA LYS A 150 -7.18 4.93 18.78
C LYS A 150 -6.79 5.44 17.40
N ILE A 151 -6.78 4.54 16.42
CA ILE A 151 -6.62 4.91 15.01
C ILE A 151 -7.87 5.68 14.55
N THR A 152 -7.64 6.78 13.85
CA THR A 152 -8.69 7.66 13.33
C THR A 152 -8.60 7.76 11.81
N MET A 153 -9.67 8.27 11.17
CA MET A 153 -9.59 8.60 9.75
C MET A 153 -8.57 9.69 9.44
N ARG A 154 -8.21 10.54 10.41
CA ARG A 154 -7.10 11.50 10.23
C ARG A 154 -5.77 10.76 10.03
N ASP A 155 -5.54 9.67 10.75
CA ASP A 155 -4.33 8.84 10.57
C ASP A 155 -4.29 8.20 9.17
N VAL A 156 -5.45 7.76 8.65
CA VAL A 156 -5.59 7.25 7.28
C VAL A 156 -5.25 8.35 6.26
N LEU A 157 -5.77 9.56 6.42
CA LEU A 157 -5.47 10.68 5.51
C LEU A 157 -3.99 11.06 5.54
N VAL A 158 -3.36 11.09 6.72
CA VAL A 158 -1.92 11.32 6.87
C VAL A 158 -1.12 10.22 6.16
N ALA A 159 -1.51 8.96 6.33
CA ALA A 159 -0.87 7.84 5.65
C ALA A 159 -1.01 7.93 4.12
N MET A 160 -2.18 8.34 3.61
CA MET A 160 -2.39 8.57 2.18
C MET A 160 -1.45 9.64 1.64
N VAL A 161 -1.36 10.81 2.31
CA VAL A 161 -0.44 11.88 1.90
C VAL A 161 1.00 11.38 1.86
N LYS A 162 1.45 10.65 2.89
CA LYS A 162 2.82 10.11 2.93
C LYS A 162 3.09 9.11 1.81
N ALA A 163 2.12 8.25 1.50
CA ALA A 163 2.26 7.29 0.40
C ALA A 163 2.33 8.00 -0.96
N HIS A 164 1.52 9.04 -1.17
CA HIS A 164 1.57 9.88 -2.36
C HIS A 164 2.93 10.55 -2.52
N GLU A 165 3.48 11.09 -1.44
CA GLU A 165 4.80 11.72 -1.46
C GLU A 165 5.89 10.71 -1.84
N ILE A 166 5.95 9.55 -1.18
CA ILE A 166 6.98 8.54 -1.45
C ILE A 166 6.91 8.06 -2.90
N GLN A 167 5.73 7.68 -3.38
CA GLN A 167 5.55 7.20 -4.75
C GLN A 167 5.77 8.31 -5.78
N GLY A 168 5.15 9.48 -5.57
CA GLY A 168 5.16 10.60 -6.50
C GLY A 168 6.55 11.21 -6.67
N ILE A 169 7.28 11.41 -5.57
CA ILE A 169 8.65 11.96 -5.60
C ILE A 169 9.62 10.98 -6.25
N LEU A 170 9.52 9.67 -5.95
CA LEU A 170 10.33 8.67 -6.65
C LEU A 170 10.04 8.66 -8.16
N ALA A 171 8.78 8.88 -8.56
CA ALA A 171 8.37 8.91 -9.96
C ALA A 171 8.76 10.19 -10.72
N LEU A 172 9.16 11.28 -10.04
CA LEU A 172 9.51 12.56 -10.68
C LEU A 172 10.60 12.40 -11.74
N ASP A 173 11.72 11.79 -11.34
CA ASP A 173 12.93 11.70 -12.15
C ASP A 173 13.31 10.26 -12.53
N ASN A 174 12.60 9.26 -12.01
CA ASN A 174 12.90 7.84 -12.27
C ASN A 174 11.78 7.18 -13.07
N SER A 175 12.13 6.63 -14.22
CA SER A 175 11.19 5.96 -15.12
C SER A 175 11.50 4.46 -15.19
N PHE A 176 10.69 3.64 -14.53
CA PHE A 176 10.84 2.19 -14.47
C PHE A 176 10.32 1.50 -15.73
N ASN A 177 9.37 2.12 -16.43
CA ASN A 177 8.91 1.67 -17.73
C ASN A 177 10.06 1.63 -18.77
N ARG A 178 11.06 2.52 -18.66
CA ARG A 178 12.25 2.55 -19.53
C ARG A 178 13.19 1.37 -19.30
N VAL A 179 13.07 0.68 -18.17
CA VAL A 179 13.81 -0.55 -17.85
C VAL A 179 12.92 -1.79 -17.85
N GLY A 180 11.68 -1.68 -18.35
CA GLY A 180 10.77 -2.81 -18.56
C GLY A 180 9.93 -3.23 -17.33
N LEU A 181 10.03 -2.51 -16.22
CA LEU A 181 9.33 -2.82 -14.97
C LEU A 181 8.08 -1.97 -14.78
N ASP A 182 7.06 -2.51 -14.11
CA ASP A 182 5.80 -1.81 -13.87
C ASP A 182 5.85 -0.85 -12.69
N HIS A 183 5.12 0.26 -12.79
CA HIS A 183 5.10 1.32 -11.78
C HIS A 183 4.54 0.86 -10.43
N VAL A 184 3.83 -0.27 -10.40
CA VAL A 184 3.27 -0.86 -9.17
C VAL A 184 4.37 -1.22 -8.15
N LEU A 185 5.63 -1.31 -8.56
CA LEU A 185 6.75 -1.42 -7.62
C LEU A 185 6.81 -0.22 -6.66
N LEU A 186 6.42 0.98 -7.11
CA LEU A 186 6.37 2.18 -6.25
C LEU A 186 5.18 2.13 -5.28
N VAL A 187 4.07 1.52 -5.68
CA VAL A 187 2.93 1.24 -4.77
C VAL A 187 3.40 0.29 -3.67
N ARG A 188 4.14 -0.78 -4.02
CA ARG A 188 4.74 -1.69 -3.02
C ARG A 188 5.65 -0.93 -2.06
N VAL A 189 6.60 -0.14 -2.56
CA VAL A 189 7.56 0.62 -1.72
C VAL A 189 6.85 1.61 -0.80
N ALA A 190 5.91 2.41 -1.32
CA ALA A 190 5.18 3.40 -0.55
C ALA A 190 4.27 2.75 0.50
N SER A 191 3.47 1.76 0.10
CA SER A 191 2.61 1.00 1.02
C SER A 191 3.42 0.33 2.13
N THR A 192 4.54 -0.32 1.81
CA THR A 192 5.40 -0.95 2.81
C THR A 192 5.90 0.06 3.85
N ALA A 193 6.45 1.20 3.43
CA ALA A 193 6.93 2.21 4.38
C ALA A 193 5.84 2.69 5.34
N VAL A 194 4.71 3.10 4.79
CA VAL A 194 3.64 3.74 5.59
C VAL A 194 2.93 2.72 6.47
N VAL A 195 2.64 1.53 5.95
CA VAL A 195 1.97 0.47 6.73
C VAL A 195 2.87 -0.08 7.83
N THR A 196 4.17 -0.27 7.60
CA THR A 196 5.08 -0.69 8.69
C THR A 196 5.13 0.36 9.80
N ALA A 197 5.09 1.65 9.48
CA ALA A 197 4.99 2.71 10.48
C ALA A 197 3.62 2.74 11.21
N MET A 198 2.52 2.39 10.52
CA MET A 198 1.19 2.26 11.12
C MET A 198 1.09 1.07 12.08
N LEU A 199 1.79 -0.03 11.77
CA LEU A 199 1.92 -1.23 12.61
C LEU A 199 2.83 -1.01 13.85
N GLY A 200 3.29 0.22 14.09
CA GLY A 200 4.17 0.53 15.22
C GLY A 200 5.63 0.07 15.02
N GLY A 201 6.04 -0.19 13.78
CA GLY A 201 7.41 -0.58 13.48
C GLY A 201 8.44 0.49 13.88
N SER A 202 9.56 0.06 14.44
CA SER A 202 10.71 0.92 14.69
C SER A 202 11.35 1.40 13.39
N ARG A 203 12.21 2.43 13.47
CA ARG A 203 12.99 2.91 12.33
C ARG A 203 13.74 1.78 11.61
N GLU A 204 14.36 0.88 12.37
CA GLU A 204 15.09 -0.27 11.80
C GLU A 204 14.13 -1.25 11.12
N GLN A 205 12.95 -1.52 11.70
CA GLN A 205 11.95 -2.38 11.09
C GLN A 205 11.39 -1.80 9.79
N VAL A 206 11.16 -0.48 9.73
CA VAL A 206 10.73 0.20 8.48
C VAL A 206 11.83 0.12 7.41
N ILE A 207 13.10 0.34 7.78
CA ILE A 207 14.23 0.19 6.83
C ILE A 207 14.34 -1.26 6.33
N ASN A 208 14.24 -2.24 7.22
CA ASN A 208 14.29 -3.65 6.85
C ASN A 208 13.12 -4.01 5.91
N ALA A 209 11.90 -3.56 6.22
CA ALA A 209 10.73 -3.78 5.36
C ALA A 209 10.90 -3.13 3.98
N LEU A 210 11.39 -1.88 3.92
CA LEU A 210 11.73 -1.21 2.67
C LEU A 210 12.79 -1.96 1.87
N SER A 211 13.86 -2.45 2.51
CA SER A 211 14.87 -3.24 1.80
C SER A 211 14.27 -4.51 1.19
N GLN A 212 13.34 -5.17 1.88
CA GLN A 212 12.63 -6.33 1.33
C GLN A 212 11.74 -5.92 0.15
N ALA A 213 11.05 -4.78 0.22
CA ALA A 213 10.24 -4.27 -0.89
C ALA A 213 11.07 -3.92 -2.14
N TRP A 214 12.33 -3.52 -1.99
CA TRP A 214 13.25 -3.31 -3.12
C TRP A 214 13.90 -4.60 -3.63
N LEU A 215 14.18 -5.55 -2.74
CA LEU A 215 14.69 -6.89 -3.09
C LEU A 215 13.64 -7.74 -3.81
N ASP A 216 12.36 -7.50 -3.52
CA ASP A 216 11.26 -8.30 -4.05
C ASP A 216 11.07 -8.14 -5.56
N GLY A 217 10.72 -9.24 -6.22
CA GLY A 217 10.61 -9.31 -7.68
C GLY A 217 9.62 -8.28 -8.21
N SER A 218 10.02 -7.47 -9.20
CA SER A 218 9.14 -6.47 -9.80
C SER A 218 8.40 -7.05 -11.00
N ALA A 219 7.10 -6.77 -11.11
CA ALA A 219 6.31 -7.22 -12.26
C ALA A 219 6.81 -6.54 -13.55
N LEU A 220 6.82 -7.28 -14.66
CA LEU A 220 6.95 -6.71 -15.99
C LEU A 220 5.69 -5.92 -16.36
N ARG A 221 5.78 -5.06 -17.39
CA ARG A 221 4.64 -4.30 -17.93
C ARG A 221 3.90 -4.96 -19.09
N THR A 222 4.20 -6.22 -19.41
CA THR A 222 3.70 -6.88 -20.63
C THR A 222 2.17 -6.81 -20.75
N TYR A 223 1.43 -6.92 -19.64
CA TYR A 223 -0.03 -6.85 -19.60
C TYR A 223 -0.61 -5.44 -19.84
N ARG A 224 0.22 -4.42 -20.01
CA ARG A 224 -0.18 -3.06 -20.38
C ARG A 224 0.02 -2.74 -21.86
N HIS A 225 0.72 -3.61 -22.61
CA HIS A 225 1.11 -3.33 -23.99
C HIS A 225 0.54 -4.38 -24.96
N ALA A 226 0.15 -3.92 -26.15
CA ALA A 226 -0.20 -4.81 -27.24
C ALA A 226 1.01 -5.70 -27.62
N PRO A 227 0.78 -6.96 -28.04
CA PRO A 227 -0.52 -7.64 -28.19
C PRO A 227 -1.01 -8.33 -26.91
N ASN A 228 -0.37 -8.11 -25.75
CA ASN A 228 -0.62 -8.84 -24.50
C ASN A 228 -1.44 -8.06 -23.48
N THR A 229 -2.07 -6.94 -23.86
CA THR A 229 -2.87 -6.13 -22.95
C THR A 229 -3.97 -6.96 -22.31
N GLY A 230 -4.03 -6.96 -20.98
CA GLY A 230 -4.96 -7.80 -20.22
C GLY A 230 -5.35 -7.19 -18.87
N SER A 231 -6.29 -7.85 -18.18
CA SER A 231 -6.90 -7.32 -16.95
C SER A 231 -5.92 -7.16 -15.79
N ARG A 232 -4.74 -7.80 -15.82
CA ARG A 232 -3.70 -7.59 -14.80
C ARG A 232 -3.32 -6.13 -14.62
N LYS A 233 -3.45 -5.29 -15.64
CA LYS A 233 -3.21 -3.83 -15.53
C LYS A 233 -4.10 -3.12 -14.48
N SER A 234 -5.21 -3.75 -14.09
CA SER A 234 -6.27 -3.19 -13.25
C SER A 234 -6.27 -3.74 -11.81
N TRP A 235 -5.38 -4.66 -11.47
CA TRP A 235 -5.29 -5.27 -10.12
C TRP A 235 -3.86 -5.62 -9.66
N ALA A 236 -2.85 -5.36 -10.49
CA ALA A 236 -1.45 -5.68 -10.24
C ALA A 236 -0.84 -4.94 -9.05
#